data_AF-A0AAE3RA61-F1
#
_entry.id   AF-A0AAE3RA61-F1
#
_cell.length_a   1.000
_cell.length_b   1.000
_cell.length_c   1.000
_cell.angle_alpha   90.00
_cell.angle_beta   90.00
_cell.angle_gamma   90.00
#
_symmetry.space_group_name_H-M   'P 1'
#
loop_
_entity.id
_entity.type
_entity.pdbx_description
1 polymer ?
#
loop_
_entity_poly.entity_id
_entity_poly.type
_entity_poly.pdbx_seq_one_letter_code
_entity_poly.pdbx_strand_id
1 'polypeptide(L)'
;MLTIHDVAKVYDTILSIPGMNETVKIDLRISRKNVLLLHSVIERGLDAKYEESSLLESVPEETLVELRALGKDCLQKAGLIELSEKLNYLSTKE
;
A
#
# COMPACT_ATOMS: atom_id res chain seq x y z
N MET A 1 24.79 4.81 13.37
CA MET A 1 23.60 4.00 13.01
C MET A 1 22.45 4.97 12.85
N LEU A 2 21.80 4.99 11.69
CA LEU A 2 20.55 5.75 11.51
C LEU A 2 19.49 5.13 12.42
N THR A 3 18.89 5.93 13.29
CA THR A 3 17.78 5.48 14.14
C THR A 3 16.48 5.53 13.33
N ILE A 4 15.45 4.79 13.77
CA ILE A 4 14.12 4.79 13.10
C ILE A 4 13.55 6.21 12.98
N HIS A 5 13.81 7.06 13.99
CA HIS A 5 13.42 8.46 14.00
C HIS A 5 14.17 9.31 12.95
N ASP A 6 15.43 8.99 12.64
CA ASP A 6 16.17 9.65 11.56
C ASP A 6 15.63 9.24 10.19
N VAL A 7 15.16 7.99 10.06
CA VAL A 7 14.54 7.48 8.82
C VAL A 7 13.21 8.19 8.56
N ALA A 8 12.36 8.36 9.57
CA ALA A 8 11.10 9.11 9.45
C ALA A 8 11.33 10.55 8.95
N LYS A 9 12.30 11.26 9.55
CA LYS A 9 12.67 12.63 9.13
C LYS A 9 13.19 12.70 7.69
N VAL A 10 13.96 11.70 7.26
CA VAL A 10 14.44 11.61 5.87
C VAL A 10 13.26 11.40 4.93
N TYR A 11 12.30 10.54 5.27
CA TYR A 11 11.10 10.35 4.46
C TYR A 11 10.23 11.59 4.39
N ASP A 12 9.99 12.28 5.51
CA ASP A 12 9.26 13.55 5.53
C ASP A 12 9.89 14.60 4.60
N THR A 13 11.23 14.66 4.62
CA THR A 13 11.99 15.56 3.75
C THR A 13 11.87 15.17 2.28
N ILE A 14 11.94 13.87 1.96
CA ILE A 14 11.80 13.35 0.59
C ILE A 14 10.37 13.58 0.06
N LEU A 15 9.36 13.31 0.88
CA LEU A 15 7.95 13.52 0.52
C LEU A 15 7.61 15.00 0.35
N SER A 16 8.37 15.90 0.99
CA SER A 16 8.27 17.35 0.81
C SER A 16 8.97 17.87 -0.45
N ILE A 17 9.62 17.02 -1.24
CA ILE A 17 10.28 17.43 -2.49
C ILE A 17 9.20 17.83 -3.53
N PRO A 18 9.34 19.00 -4.19
CA PRO A 18 8.45 19.38 -5.28
C PRO A 18 8.43 18.30 -6.37
N GLY A 19 7.23 17.93 -6.83
CA GLY A 19 7.04 16.86 -7.82
C GLY A 19 6.57 15.53 -7.23
N MET A 20 6.64 15.33 -5.91
CA MET A 20 6.17 14.09 -5.27
C MET A 20 4.64 13.90 -5.32
N ASN A 21 3.89 14.98 -5.55
CA ASN A 21 2.43 14.94 -5.76
C ASN A 21 2.04 14.89 -7.24
N GLU A 22 3.01 14.77 -8.15
CA GLU A 22 2.71 14.67 -9.58
C GLU A 22 2.17 13.28 -9.92
N THR A 23 1.05 13.24 -10.64
CA THR A 23 0.50 11.97 -11.13
C THR A 23 1.38 11.40 -12.24
N VAL A 24 1.89 10.20 -12.03
CA VAL A 24 2.69 9.48 -13.04
C VAL A 24 1.90 8.31 -13.65
N LYS A 25 2.13 8.04 -14.93
CA LYS A 25 1.55 6.86 -15.60
C LYS A 25 2.45 5.64 -15.36
N ILE A 26 1.91 4.62 -14.70
CA ILE A 26 2.59 3.35 -14.46
C ILE A 26 2.05 2.28 -15.42
N ASP A 27 2.89 1.76 -16.31
CA ASP A 27 2.56 0.57 -17.12
C ASP A 27 2.97 -0.69 -16.35
N LEU A 28 1.98 -1.45 -15.87
CA LEU A 28 2.19 -2.61 -15.01
C LEU A 28 1.82 -3.90 -15.75
N ARG A 29 2.81 -4.78 -15.97
CA ARG A 29 2.62 -6.12 -16.58
C ARG A 29 3.07 -7.21 -15.61
N ILE A 30 2.17 -7.63 -14.74
CA ILE A 30 2.43 -8.67 -13.73
C ILE A 30 1.39 -9.79 -13.79
N SER A 31 1.73 -10.97 -13.26
CA SER A 31 0.82 -12.11 -13.22
C SER A 31 -0.34 -11.89 -12.23
N ARG A 32 -1.47 -12.57 -12.44
CA ARG A 32 -2.61 -12.56 -11.50
C ARG A 32 -2.20 -12.91 -10.06
N LYS A 33 -1.27 -13.85 -9.90
CA LYS A 33 -0.69 -14.20 -8.59
C LYS A 33 -0.04 -12.98 -7.93
N ASN A 34 0.76 -12.23 -8.69
CA ASN A 34 1.46 -11.07 -8.15
C ASN A 34 0.49 -9.91 -7.88
N VAL A 35 -0.56 -9.74 -8.67
CA VAL A 35 -1.63 -8.76 -8.39
C VAL A 35 -2.31 -9.07 -7.05
N LEU A 36 -2.69 -10.34 -6.83
CA LEU A 36 -3.34 -10.75 -5.59
C LEU A 36 -2.42 -10.55 -4.39
N LEU A 37 -1.15 -10.95 -4.50
CA LEU A 37 -0.14 -10.75 -3.45
C LEU A 37 0.11 -9.26 -3.18
N LEU A 38 0.19 -8.43 -4.21
CA LEU A 38 0.39 -6.99 -4.09
C LEU A 38 -0.74 -6.36 -3.28
N HIS A 39 -2.00 -6.66 -3.61
CA HIS A 39 -3.15 -6.18 -2.86
C HIS A 39 -3.09 -6.62 -1.39
N SER A 40 -2.83 -7.90 -1.11
CA SER A 40 -2.75 -8.39 0.27
C SER A 40 -1.59 -7.78 1.08
N VAL A 41 -0.46 -7.46 0.44
CA VAL A 41 0.67 -6.79 1.10
C VAL A 41 0.33 -5.33 1.40
N ILE A 42 -0.34 -4.64 0.48
CA ILE A 42 -0.81 -3.26 0.70
C ILE A 42 -1.81 -3.23 1.86
N GLU A 43 -2.86 -4.05 1.83
CA GLU A 43 -3.86 -4.07 2.91
C GLU A 43 -3.23 -4.40 4.26
N ARG A 44 -2.36 -5.43 4.33
CA ARG A 44 -1.65 -5.77 5.57
C ARG A 44 -0.74 -4.63 6.03
N GLY A 45 -0.04 -3.97 5.11
CA GLY A 45 0.85 -2.86 5.44
C GLY A 45 0.09 -1.64 5.98
N LEU A 46 -1.11 -1.38 5.46
CA LEU A 46 -1.97 -0.29 5.91
C LEU A 46 -2.73 -0.60 7.20
N ASP A 47 -3.14 -1.85 7.41
CA ASP A 47 -3.85 -2.28 8.63
C ASP A 47 -2.91 -2.52 9.82
N ALA A 48 -1.63 -2.76 9.54
CA ALA A 48 -0.69 -3.02 10.60
C ALA A 48 -0.41 -1.76 11.41
N LYS A 49 -1.02 -1.71 12.60
CA LYS A 49 -0.57 -0.92 13.75
C LYS A 49 0.80 -1.43 14.24
N TYR A 50 1.81 -1.51 13.37
CA TYR A 50 3.16 -1.83 13.81
C TYR A 50 3.66 -0.63 14.63
N GLU A 51 3.94 -0.86 15.90
CA GLU A 51 4.53 0.12 16.84
C GLU A 51 5.88 0.70 16.37
N GLU A 52 6.41 0.25 15.23
CA GLU A 52 7.73 0.65 14.69
C GLU A 52 7.68 1.26 13.28
N SER A 53 6.53 1.29 12.58
CA SER A 53 6.48 1.79 11.20
C SER A 53 6.25 3.31 11.13
N SER A 54 7.23 4.07 11.61
CA SER A 54 7.27 5.55 11.58
C SER A 54 7.03 6.18 10.20
N LEU A 55 7.17 5.41 9.11
CA LEU A 55 6.90 5.85 7.75
C LEU A 55 5.41 6.14 7.51
N LEU A 56 4.53 5.21 7.89
CA LEU A 56 3.10 5.35 7.61
C LEU A 56 2.44 6.38 8.54
N GLU A 57 3.04 6.62 9.71
CA GLU A 57 2.61 7.65 10.65
C GLU A 57 2.86 9.08 10.13
N SER A 58 3.89 9.27 9.30
CA SER A 58 4.21 10.58 8.71
C SER A 58 3.47 10.85 7.39
N VAL A 59 2.74 9.87 6.87
CA VAL A 59 2.01 9.96 5.60
C VAL A 59 0.55 10.38 5.84
N PRO A 60 0.00 11.34 5.07
CA PRO A 60 -1.40 11.72 5.18
C PRO A 60 -2.36 10.54 4.95
N GLU A 61 -3.45 10.48 5.72
CA GLU A 61 -4.47 9.44 5.59
C GLU A 61 -5.05 9.36 4.17
N GLU A 62 -5.18 10.50 3.48
CA GLU A 62 -5.62 10.57 2.09
C GLU A 62 -4.72 9.74 1.15
N THR A 63 -3.41 9.85 1.30
CA THR A 63 -2.44 9.05 0.52
C THR A 63 -2.55 7.56 0.82
N LEU A 64 -2.86 7.19 2.06
CA LEU A 64 -3.11 5.79 2.43
C LEU A 64 -4.40 5.25 1.79
N VAL A 65 -5.45 6.08 1.71
CA VAL A 65 -6.70 5.75 1.02
C VAL A 65 -6.47 5.57 -0.48
N GLU A 66 -5.68 6.44 -1.10
CA GLU A 66 -5.29 6.32 -2.52
C GLU A 66 -4.50 5.02 -2.78
N LEU A 67 -3.57 4.66 -1.90
CA LEU A 67 -2.78 3.43 -2.02
C LEU A 67 -3.68 2.18 -1.89
N ARG A 68 -4.67 2.22 -1.00
CA ARG A 68 -5.70 1.18 -0.87
C ARG A 68 -6.54 1.08 -2.14
N ALA A 69 -6.94 2.22 -2.72
CA ALA A 69 -7.68 2.28 -3.98
C ALA A 69 -6.87 1.68 -5.14
N LEU A 70 -5.57 1.96 -5.22
CA LEU A 70 -4.67 1.37 -6.22
C LEU A 70 -4.67 -0.16 -6.14
N GLY A 71 -4.59 -0.74 -4.94
CA GLY A 71 -4.66 -2.19 -4.74
C GLY A 71 -5.97 -2.79 -5.27
N LYS A 72 -7.10 -2.13 -5.01
CA LYS A 72 -8.42 -2.54 -5.53
C LYS A 72 -8.52 -2.41 -7.04
N ASP A 73 -8.00 -1.33 -7.62
CA ASP A 73 -7.97 -1.12 -9.06
C ASP A 73 -7.15 -2.19 -9.77
N CYS A 74 -6.01 -2.61 -9.20
CA CYS A 74 -5.21 -3.71 -9.71
C CYS A 74 -6.01 -5.03 -9.72
N LEU A 75 -6.74 -5.34 -8.65
CA LEU A 75 -7.62 -6.51 -8.60
C LEU A 75 -8.74 -6.44 -9.64
N GLN A 76 -9.36 -5.27 -9.80
CA GLN A 76 -10.41 -5.04 -10.79
C GLN A 76 -9.90 -5.30 -12.20
N LYS A 77 -8.77 -4.70 -12.56
CA LYS A 77 -8.13 -4.87 -13.87
C LYS A 77 -7.70 -6.32 -14.13
N ALA A 78 -7.35 -7.07 -13.08
CA ALA A 78 -6.99 -8.47 -13.19
C ALA A 78 -8.18 -9.45 -13.17
N GLY A 79 -9.38 -8.97 -12.87
CA GLY A 79 -10.59 -9.79 -12.70
C GLY A 79 -10.58 -10.66 -11.44
N LEU A 80 -9.93 -10.18 -10.36
CA LEU A 80 -9.66 -10.96 -9.15
C LEU A 80 -10.47 -10.53 -7.92
N ILE A 81 -11.36 -9.53 -8.05
CA ILE A 81 -12.15 -9.00 -6.92
C ILE A 81 -12.88 -10.11 -6.16
N GLU A 82 -13.70 -10.90 -6.86
CA GLU A 82 -14.47 -11.97 -6.22
C GLU A 82 -13.58 -13.02 -5.53
N LEU A 83 -12.39 -13.31 -6.11
CA LEU A 83 -11.46 -14.25 -5.52
C LEU A 83 -10.86 -13.69 -4.23
N SER A 84 -10.43 -12.42 -4.23
CA SER A 84 -9.93 -11.75 -3.03
C SER A 84 -10.98 -11.69 -1.92
N GLU A 85 -12.24 -11.40 -2.24
CA GLU A 85 -13.33 -11.36 -1.26
C GLU A 85 -13.59 -12.75 -0.65
N LYS A 86 -13.64 -13.80 -1.48
CA LYS A 86 -13.78 -15.18 -1.00
C LYS A 86 -12.62 -15.60 -0.10
N LEU A 87 -11.39 -15.23 -0.45
CA LEU A 87 -10.21 -15.51 0.37
C LEU A 87 -10.25 -14.78 1.71
N ASN A 88 -10.65 -13.50 1.73
CA ASN A 88 -10.82 -12.75 2.97
C ASN A 88 -11.91 -13.39 3.85
N TYR A 89 -13.04 -13.78 3.27
CA TYR A 89 -14.10 -14.49 4.01
C TYR A 89 -13.62 -15.80 4.64
N LEU A 90 -12.76 -16.55 3.94
CA LEU A 90 -12.15 -17.78 4.48
C LEU A 90 -11.13 -17.49 5.58
N SER A 91 -10.32 -16.44 5.42
CA SER A 91 -9.29 -16.05 6.40
C SER A 91 -9.86 -15.46 7.69
N THR A 92 -11.11 -14.98 7.68
CA THR A 92 -11.77 -14.40 8.86
C THR A 92 -12.61 -15.44 9.64
N LYS A 93 -12.63 -16.69 9.18
CA LYS A 93 -13.49 -17.77 9.73
C LYS A 93 -12.77 -18.71 10.70
N GLU A 94 -11.63 -18.30 11.27
CA GLU A 94 -10.95 -18.97 12.38
C GLU A 94 -11.17 -18.23 13.71
#